data_AF-X0UC47-F1
#
_entry.id   AF-X0UC47-F1
#
_cell.length_a   1.000
_cell.length_b   1.000
_cell.length_c   1.000
_cell.angle_alpha   90.00
_cell.angle_beta   90.00
_cell.angle_gamma   90.00
#
_symmetry.space_group_name_H-M   'P 1'
#
loop_
_entity.id
_entity.type
_entity.pdbx_description
1 polymer ?
#
loop_
_entity_poly.entity_id
_entity_poly.type
_entity_poly.pdbx_seq_one_letter_code
_entity_poly.pdbx_strand_id
1 'polypeptide(L)' 'MKEAIKITTPLDDEKVIQLKAGDLVNITGYIYAARDAAHKRIFELIKKGQKLPIELKGQIIFYAGPTPTKPGHSCG' A
#
# COMPACT_ATOMS: atom_id res chain seq x y z
N MET A 1 -23.46 4.69 14.02
CA MET A 1 -22.09 4.30 13.61
C MET A 1 -21.66 5.24 12.51
N LYS A 2 -20.42 5.76 12.52
CA LYS A 2 -19.89 6.54 11.39
C LYS A 2 -19.84 5.62 10.15
N GLU A 3 -20.25 6.12 9.00
CA GLU A 3 -20.04 5.41 7.72
C GLU A 3 -18.55 5.32 7.39
N ALA A 4 -18.17 4.27 6.66
CA ALA A 4 -16.79 4.07 6.23
C ALA A 4 -16.41 5.06 5.12
N ILE A 5 -15.28 5.74 5.29
CA ILE A 5 -14.67 6.61 4.29
C ILE A 5 -14.11 5.72 3.17
N LYS A 6 -14.52 5.96 1.93
CA LYS A 6 -14.04 5.21 0.77
C LYS A 6 -12.82 5.90 0.17
N ILE A 7 -11.71 5.18 0.05
CA ILE A 7 -10.49 5.65 -0.61
C ILE A 7 -10.13 4.73 -1.77
N THR A 8 -9.60 5.32 -2.83
CA THR A 8 -9.15 4.61 -4.03
C THR A 8 -7.70 4.98 -4.31
N THR A 9 -6.85 3.99 -4.58
CA THR A 9 -5.45 4.25 -4.93
C THR A 9 -5.31 4.55 -6.44
N PRO A 10 -4.38 5.42 -6.86
CA PRO A 10 -3.45 6.20 -6.02
C PRO A 10 -4.17 7.27 -5.18
N LEU A 11 -3.72 7.44 -3.94
CA LEU A 11 -4.19 8.44 -3.01
C LEU A 11 -3.77 9.84 -3.42
N ASP A 12 -4.63 10.78 -3.08
CA ASP A 12 -4.38 12.20 -3.17
C ASP A 12 -4.13 12.79 -1.77
N ASP A 13 -3.24 13.77 -1.68
CA ASP A 13 -2.78 14.35 -0.42
C ASP A 13 -3.96 15.02 0.33
N GLU A 14 -4.89 15.64 -0.39
CA GLU A 14 -6.08 16.27 0.22
C GLU A 14 -6.95 15.26 0.97
N LYS A 15 -7.14 14.07 0.39
CA LYS A 15 -7.90 12.99 1.03
C LYS A 15 -7.19 12.43 2.25
N VAL A 16 -5.85 12.29 2.18
CA VAL A 16 -5.05 11.75 3.30
C VAL A 16 -5.09 12.71 4.49
N ILE A 17 -4.98 14.02 4.26
CA ILE A 17 -4.99 15.05 5.30
C ILE A 17 -6.33 15.11 6.04
N GLN A 18 -7.43 14.71 5.40
CA GLN A 18 -8.77 14.72 6.01
C GLN A 18 -9.01 13.55 6.97
N LEU A 19 -8.21 12.47 6.89
CA LEU A 19 -8.37 11.28 7.73
C LEU A 19 -8.01 11.58 9.20
N LYS A 20 -8.81 11.06 10.12
CA LYS A 20 -8.58 11.19 11.57
C LYS A 20 -8.45 9.81 12.23
N ALA A 21 -7.74 9.78 13.35
CA ALA A 21 -7.66 8.58 14.17
C ALA A 21 -9.07 8.12 14.58
N GLY A 22 -9.35 6.82 14.41
CA GLY A 22 -10.65 6.22 14.68
C GLY A 22 -11.65 6.25 13.51
N ASP A 23 -11.29 6.84 12.36
CA ASP A 23 -12.12 6.72 11.17
C ASP A 23 -12.05 5.29 10.59
N LEU A 24 -13.21 4.79 10.17
CA LEU A 24 -13.32 3.53 9.43
C LEU A 24 -13.09 3.82 7.94
N VAL A 25 -12.21 3.05 7.30
CA VAL A 25 -11.79 3.31 5.91
C VAL A 25 -11.92 2.04 5.07
N ASN A 26 -12.56 2.16 3.91
CA ASN A 26 -12.64 1.12 2.88
C ASN A 26 -11.72 1.48 1.71
N ILE A 27 -10.81 0.58 1.38
CA ILE A 27 -9.77 0.80 0.37
C ILE A 27 -10.12 0.02 -0.90
N THR A 28 -9.99 0.64 -2.06
CA THR A 28 -10.17 0.00 -3.36
C THR A 28 -9.02 0.36 -4.29
N GLY A 29 -8.53 -0.59 -5.07
CA GLY A 29 -7.44 -0.38 -6.02
C GLY A 29 -6.20 -1.21 -5.69
N TYR A 30 -5.05 -0.76 -6.18
CA TYR A 30 -3.77 -1.45 -5.98
C TYR A 30 -3.19 -1.15 -4.61
N ILE A 31 -2.71 -2.20 -3.94
CA ILE A 31 -2.00 -2.15 -2.67
C ILE A 31 -0.78 -3.04 -2.80
N TYR A 32 0.38 -2.57 -2.39
CA TYR A 32 1.61 -3.36 -2.44
C TYR A 32 1.92 -3.97 -1.08
N ALA A 33 2.07 -5.30 -1.04
CA ALA A 33 2.60 -5.98 0.12
C ALA A 33 4.12 -5.83 0.17
N ALA A 34 4.65 -5.18 1.21
CA ALA A 34 6.09 -5.02 1.37
C ALA A 34 6.51 -4.97 2.84
N ARG A 35 7.63 -5.62 3.15
CA ARG A 35 8.23 -5.72 4.48
C ARG A 35 9.73 -5.43 4.42
N ASP A 36 10.51 -6.00 5.32
CA ASP A 36 11.93 -5.76 5.55
C ASP A 36 12.78 -5.79 4.26
N ALA A 37 12.76 -6.89 3.52
CA ALA A 37 13.58 -7.07 2.33
C ALA A 37 13.19 -6.11 1.18
N ALA A 38 11.89 -5.84 1.03
CA ALA A 38 11.38 -4.92 0.03
C ALA A 38 11.82 -3.47 0.34
N HIS A 39 11.68 -3.04 1.60
CA HIS A 39 12.13 -1.71 2.03
C HIS A 39 13.63 -1.53 1.88
N LYS A 40 14.44 -2.54 2.24
CA LYS A 40 15.90 -2.51 2.04
C LYS A 40 16.26 -2.30 0.57
N ARG A 41 15.64 -3.08 -0.35
CA ARG A 41 15.88 -2.96 -1.78
C ARG A 41 15.47 -1.59 -2.32
N ILE A 42 14.30 -1.08 -1.94
CA ILE A 42 13.82 0.26 -2.35
C ILE A 42 14.81 1.33 -1.89
N PHE A 43 15.24 1.29 -0.64
CA PHE A 43 16.19 2.26 -0.09
C PHE A 43 17.55 2.25 -0.80
N GLU A 44 18.09 1.06 -1.11
CA GLU A 44 19.34 0.92 -1.85
C GLU A 44 19.25 1.50 -3.27
N LEU A 45 18.12 1.30 -3.96
CA LEU A 45 17.88 1.88 -5.28
C LEU A 45 17.82 3.40 -5.23
N ILE A 46 17.12 3.97 -4.24
CA ILE A 46 17.04 5.42 -4.01
C ILE A 46 18.45 5.99 -3.78
N LYS A 47 19.24 5.36 -2.90
CA LYS A 47 20.62 5.77 -2.62
C LYS A 47 21.52 5.78 -3.86
N LYS A 48 21.28 4.86 -4.79
CA LYS A 48 22.04 4.75 -6.04
C LYS A 48 21.49 5.64 -7.16
N GLY A 49 20.43 6.43 -6.92
CA GLY A 49 19.75 7.23 -7.95
C GLY A 49 19.12 6.35 -9.05
N GLN A 50 18.83 5.09 -8.75
CA GLN A 50 18.26 4.15 -9.72
C GLN A 50 16.73 4.22 -9.72
N LYS A 51 16.15 3.88 -10.87
CA LYS A 51 14.69 3.82 -11.02
C LYS A 51 14.10 2.73 -10.12
N LEU A 52 13.03 3.07 -9.41
CA LEU A 52 12.27 2.12 -8.60
C LEU A 52 11.50 1.13 -9.49
N PRO A 53 11.31 -0.12 -9.03
CA PRO A 53 10.55 -1.12 -9.78
C PRO A 53 9.04 -0.83 -9.80
N ILE A 54 8.56 0.04 -8.91
CA ILE A 54 7.18 0.48 -8.80
C ILE A 54 7.14 1.99 -8.52
N GLU A 55 6.08 2.66 -8.96
CA GLU A 55 5.78 4.03 -8.55
C GLU A 55 5.21 3.99 -7.12
N LEU A 56 5.79 4.77 -6.20
CA LEU A 56 5.37 4.78 -4.80
C LEU A 56 4.41 5.92 -4.48
N LYS A 57 4.40 7.00 -5.28
CA LYS A 57 3.57 8.17 -4.99
C LYS A 57 2.09 7.80 -5.00
N GLY A 58 1.40 8.14 -3.90
CA GLY A 58 -0.02 7.85 -3.70
C GLY A 58 -0.33 6.36 -3.47
N GLN A 59 0.65 5.47 -3.43
CA GLN A 59 0.39 4.04 -3.22
C GLN A 59 0.34 3.68 -1.74
N ILE A 60 -0.37 2.60 -1.43
CA ILE A 60 -0.45 2.06 -0.07
C ILE A 60 0.50 0.88 0.03
N ILE A 61 1.38 0.93 1.04
CA ILE A 61 2.22 -0.20 1.43
C ILE A 61 1.52 -0.94 2.57
N PHE A 62 1.05 -2.14 2.29
CA PHE A 62 0.52 -3.04 3.32
C PHE A 62 1.68 -3.87 3.87
N TYR A 63 1.98 -3.69 5.16
CA TYR A 63 3.10 -4.35 5.82
C TYR A 63 2.76 -5.83 6.09
N ALA A 64 2.82 -6.66 5.05
CA ALA A 64 2.42 -8.07 5.09
C ALA A 64 3.30 -8.97 4.21
N GLY A 65 3.33 -10.26 4.55
CA GLY A 65 3.86 -11.32 3.68
C GLY A 65 2.76 -12.35 3.44
N PRO A 66 2.09 -12.35 2.27
CA PRO A 66 1.00 -13.30 2.01
C PRO A 66 1.52 -14.74 2.05
N THR A 67 0.66 -15.67 2.47
CA THR A 67 1.04 -17.08 2.47
C THR A 67 0.91 -17.69 1.07
N PRO A 68 1.51 -18.87 0.80
CA PRO A 68 1.36 -19.51 -0.49
C PRO A 68 -0.11 -19.70 -0.87
N THR A 69 -0.46 -19.25 -2.07
CA THR A 69 -1.84 -19.32 -2.56
C THR A 69 -2.21 -20.75 -2.92
N LYS A 70 -3.31 -21.27 -2.36
CA LYS A 70 -3.84 -22.59 -2.70
C LYS A 70 -4.36 -22.61 -4.15
N PRO A 71 -4.34 -23.75 -4.85
CA PRO A 71 -4.96 -23.88 -6.17
C PRO A 71 -6.41 -23.37 -6.17
N GLY A 72 -6.76 -22.58 -7.19
CA GLY A 72 -8.10 -22.01 -7.36
C GLY A 72 -8.44 -20.79 -6.50
N HIS A 73 -7.51 -20.28 -5.68
CA HIS A 73 -7.70 -19.08 -4.87
C HIS A 73 -6.86 -17.90 -5.39
N SER A 74 -7.30 -16.67 -5.14
CA SER A 74 -6.62 -15.46 -5.63
C SER A 74 -5.48 -14.98 -4.73
N CYS A 75 -5.49 -15.35 -3.44
CA CYS A 75 -4.46 -15.01 -2.46
C CYS A 75 -4.44 -16.07 -1.35
N GLY A 76 -3.30 -16.23 -0.68
CA GLY A 76 -3.13 -17.02 0.55
C GLY A 76 -2.93 -16.15 1.77
#